data_AF-A0A920NJ00-F1
#
_entry.id   AF-A0A920NJ00-F1
#
_cell.length_a   1.000
_cell.length_b   1.000
_cell.length_c   1.000
_cell.angle_alpha   90.00
_cell.angle_beta   90.00
_cell.angle_gamma   90.00
#
_symmetry.space_group_name_H-M   'P 1'
#
loop_
_entity.id
_entity.type
_entity.pdbx_description
1 polymer ?
#
loop_
_entity_poly.entity_id
_entity_poly.type
_entity_poly.pdbx_seq_one_letter_code
_entity_poly.pdbx_strand_id
1 'polypeptide(L)'
;MRSIRGKDISMTFENSSSILNPSDSVGDQIRETIRIHTNLTYKESNELTLQSLNEIGMQNARKVMDMQPRELSAGACQKVMLVMSTILQPKVLIADEITRSLDIITQAQISDHFRRRISKTDISTLLLTNDPGILAQLADTV
;
A
#
# COMPACT_ATOMS: atom_id res chain seq x y z
N MET A 1 2.05 18.42 -11.08
CA MET A 1 1.41 17.58 -10.05
C MET A 1 2.33 16.60 -9.32
N ARG A 2 3.50 16.21 -9.86
CA ARG A 2 4.43 15.27 -9.20
C ARG A 2 4.95 15.72 -7.83
N SER A 3 5.00 17.03 -7.58
CA SER A 3 5.39 17.59 -6.28
C SER A 3 4.39 17.30 -5.16
N ILE A 4 3.11 17.09 -5.49
CA ILE A 4 2.02 16.88 -4.53
C ILE A 4 1.66 15.39 -4.43
N ARG A 5 1.56 14.69 -5.56
CA ARG A 5 1.24 13.26 -5.59
C ARG A 5 2.38 12.43 -4.98
N GLY A 6 2.03 11.39 -4.23
CA GLY A 6 2.98 10.47 -3.59
C GLY A 6 3.42 10.92 -2.20
N LYS A 7 4.08 12.08 -2.09
CA LYS A 7 4.62 12.59 -0.80
C LYS A 7 3.65 13.41 0.03
N ASP A 8 2.81 14.23 -0.60
CA ASP A 8 1.80 15.00 0.15
C ASP A 8 0.47 14.26 0.16
N ILE A 9 0.03 13.76 -1.00
CA ILE A 9 -1.25 13.06 -1.16
C ILE A 9 -1.06 11.75 -1.91
N SER A 10 -1.61 10.67 -1.36
CA SER A 10 -1.62 9.34 -1.97
C SER A 10 -3.01 8.72 -1.91
N MET A 11 -3.26 7.73 -2.76
CA MET A 11 -4.56 7.05 -2.85
C MET A 11 -4.38 5.56 -3.07
N THR A 12 -5.28 4.77 -2.48
CA THR A 12 -5.44 3.34 -2.70
C THR A 12 -6.83 3.05 -3.24
N PHE A 13 -6.96 1.94 -3.97
CA PHE A 13 -8.17 1.61 -4.72
C PHE A 13 -8.62 0.17 -4.46
N GLU A 14 -9.92 -0.07 -4.65
CA GLU A 14 -10.58 -1.39 -4.52
C GLU A 14 -10.00 -2.45 -5.48
N ASN A 15 -9.65 -2.04 -6.71
CA ASN A 15 -9.25 -2.95 -7.80
C ASN A 15 -7.73 -2.97 -8.06
N SER A 16 -6.94 -3.32 -7.04
CA SER A 16 -5.46 -3.30 -7.13
C SER A 16 -4.88 -4.11 -8.29
N SER A 17 -5.46 -5.27 -8.62
CA SER A 17 -4.98 -6.12 -9.73
C SER A 17 -5.09 -5.48 -11.11
N SER A 18 -6.05 -4.56 -11.30
CA SER A 18 -6.25 -3.83 -12.56
C SER A 18 -5.37 -2.58 -12.70
N ILE A 19 -4.83 -2.10 -11.58
CA ILE A 19 -4.06 -0.84 -11.51
C ILE A 19 -2.56 -1.12 -11.58
N LEU A 20 -2.12 -2.24 -11.01
CA LEU A 20 -0.73 -2.68 -11.17
C LEU A 20 -0.45 -2.99 -12.64
N ASN A 21 0.70 -2.55 -13.13
CA ASN A 21 1.15 -2.85 -14.49
C ASN A 21 1.44 -4.36 -14.60
N PRO A 22 0.71 -5.13 -15.43
CA PRO A 22 0.88 -6.58 -15.52
C PRO A 22 2.20 -7.00 -16.17
N SER A 23 2.91 -6.08 -16.84
CA SER A 23 4.17 -6.35 -17.54
C SER A 23 5.40 -6.16 -16.65
N ASP A 24 5.29 -5.39 -15.57
CA ASP A 24 6.41 -5.06 -14.69
C ASP A 24 6.38 -5.96 -13.45
N SER A 25 7.56 -6.25 -12.90
CA SER A 25 7.65 -6.91 -11.60
C SER A 25 7.11 -6.00 -10.49
N VAL A 26 6.66 -6.60 -9.39
CA VAL A 26 6.20 -5.87 -8.20
C VAL A 26 7.32 -4.97 -7.66
N GLY A 27 8.55 -5.49 -7.61
CA GLY A 27 9.70 -4.73 -7.15
C GLY A 27 10.00 -3.52 -8.03
N ASP A 28 9.89 -3.66 -9.35
CA ASP A 28 10.11 -2.55 -10.28
C ASP A 28 9.09 -1.44 -10.09
N GLN A 29 7.80 -1.78 -9.96
CA GLN A 29 6.74 -0.78 -9.81
C GLN A 29 6.86 0.02 -8.50
N ILE A 30 7.20 -0.66 -7.40
CA ILE A 30 7.43 0.00 -6.10
C ILE A 30 8.68 0.89 -6.17
N ARG A 31 9.79 0.37 -6.71
CA ARG A 31 11.04 1.14 -6.85
C ARG A 31 10.87 2.34 -7.78
N GLU A 32 10.09 2.22 -8.85
CA GLU A 32 9.81 3.33 -9.74
C GLU A 32 9.08 4.46 -9.02
N THR A 33 8.11 4.12 -8.17
CA THR A 33 7.42 5.08 -7.29
C THR A 33 8.42 5.81 -6.39
N ILE A 34 9.37 5.09 -5.78
CA ILE A 34 10.42 5.71 -4.96
C ILE A 34 11.31 6.64 -5.79
N ARG A 35 11.78 6.16 -6.94
CA ARG A 35 12.73 6.86 -7.81
C ARG A 35 12.15 8.14 -8.42
N ILE A 36 10.87 8.16 -8.77
CA ILE A 36 10.20 9.34 -9.33
C ILE A 36 10.09 10.47 -8.29
N HIS A 37 9.97 10.13 -7.00
CA HIS A 37 9.64 11.08 -5.95
C HIS A 37 10.79 11.37 -4.98
N THR A 38 11.91 10.65 -5.06
CA THR A 38 13.06 10.77 -4.15
C THR A 38 14.39 10.72 -4.90
N ASN A 39 15.49 11.02 -4.21
CA ASN A 39 16.85 10.88 -4.73
C ASN A 39 17.53 9.58 -4.25
N LEU A 40 16.75 8.60 -3.78
CA LEU A 40 17.31 7.33 -3.30
C LEU A 40 17.97 6.56 -4.44
N THR A 41 19.10 5.96 -4.15
CA THR A 41 19.80 5.05 -5.06
C THR A 41 18.97 3.79 -5.30
N TYR A 42 19.35 3.01 -6.32
CA TYR A 42 18.73 1.72 -6.58
C TYR A 42 18.79 0.80 -5.36
N LYS A 43 19.95 0.75 -4.69
CA LYS A 43 20.16 -0.10 -3.51
C LYS A 43 19.25 0.30 -2.35
N GLU A 44 19.19 1.58 -2.03
CA GLU A 44 18.32 2.12 -0.98
C GLU A 44 16.84 1.89 -1.32
N SER A 45 16.44 2.12 -2.57
CA SER A 45 15.06 1.89 -3.03
C SER A 45 14.68 0.42 -2.93
N ASN A 46 15.61 -0.48 -3.24
CA ASN A 46 15.41 -1.92 -3.15
C ASN A 46 15.28 -2.41 -1.70
N GLU A 47 16.11 -1.89 -0.80
CA GLU A 47 16.04 -2.17 0.63
C GLU A 47 14.72 -1.67 1.24
N LEU A 48 14.33 -0.41 0.94
CA LEU A 48 13.07 0.15 1.39
C LEU A 48 11.85 -0.62 0.86
N THR A 49 11.89 -1.07 -0.40
CA THR A 49 10.85 -1.90 -1.00
C THR A 49 10.71 -3.22 -0.24
N LEU A 50 11.81 -3.93 -0.01
CA LEU A 50 11.82 -5.19 0.71
C LEU A 50 11.32 -5.03 2.15
N GLN A 51 11.79 -3.99 2.85
CA GLN A 51 11.36 -3.67 4.20
C GLN A 51 9.85 -3.42 4.24
N SER A 52 9.32 -2.57 3.36
CA SER A 52 7.90 -2.22 3.34
C SER A 52 6.99 -3.43 3.06
N LEU A 53 7.43 -4.32 2.15
CA LEU A 53 6.72 -5.57 1.88
C LEU A 53 6.74 -6.51 3.11
N ASN A 54 7.85 -6.61 3.83
CA ASN A 54 7.91 -7.40 5.06
C ASN A 54 7.02 -6.80 6.16
N GLU A 55 7.02 -5.48 6.33
CA GLU A 55 6.23 -4.78 7.34
C GLU A 55 4.72 -5.01 7.17
N ILE A 56 4.22 -5.07 5.94
CA ILE A 56 2.82 -5.36 5.65
C ILE A 56 2.47 -6.86 5.71
N GLY A 57 3.44 -7.70 6.10
CA GLY A 57 3.25 -9.15 6.22
C GLY A 57 3.16 -9.84 4.86
N MET A 58 3.93 -9.40 3.87
CA MET A 58 4.10 -10.14 2.61
C MET A 58 4.96 -11.38 2.88
N GLN A 59 4.41 -12.56 2.63
CA GLN A 59 5.18 -13.80 2.73
C GLN A 59 6.18 -13.88 1.59
N ASN A 60 7.42 -14.30 1.88
CA ASN A 60 8.49 -14.40 0.90
C ASN A 60 8.69 -13.11 0.09
N ALA A 61 8.67 -11.95 0.75
CA ALA A 61 8.72 -10.62 0.11
C ALA A 61 9.79 -10.49 -0.98
N ARG A 62 11.00 -11.07 -0.76
CA ARG A 62 12.07 -11.09 -1.77
C ARG A 62 11.64 -11.79 -3.07
N LYS A 63 10.99 -12.95 -2.98
CA LYS A 63 10.46 -13.67 -4.14
C LYS A 63 9.31 -12.90 -4.79
N VAL A 64 8.45 -12.28 -3.99
CA VAL A 64 7.33 -11.47 -4.49
C VAL A 64 7.82 -10.25 -5.29
N MET A 65 8.95 -9.65 -4.92
CA MET A 65 9.53 -8.54 -5.69
C MET A 65 9.87 -8.92 -7.13
N ASP A 66 10.18 -10.19 -7.39
CA ASP A 66 10.53 -10.69 -8.73
C ASP A 66 9.29 -11.18 -9.51
N MET A 67 8.12 -11.27 -8.86
CA MET A 67 6.86 -11.71 -9.46
C MET A 67 6.14 -10.57 -10.18
N GLN A 68 5.32 -10.92 -11.16
CA GLN A 68 4.36 -10.02 -11.80
C GLN A 68 3.00 -10.05 -11.07
N PRO A 69 2.19 -8.98 -11.15
CA PRO A 69 0.87 -8.93 -10.51
C PRO A 69 -0.06 -10.10 -10.88
N ARG A 70 0.08 -10.67 -12.08
CA ARG A 70 -0.70 -11.81 -12.55
C ARG A 70 -0.41 -13.12 -11.80
N GLU A 71 0.74 -13.20 -11.14
CA GLU A 71 1.17 -14.36 -10.36
C GLU A 71 0.74 -14.25 -8.88
N LEU A 72 0.19 -13.11 -8.48
CA LEU A 72 -0.20 -12.82 -7.12
C LEU A 72 -1.70 -13.09 -6.89
N SER A 73 -2.04 -13.47 -5.65
CA SER A 73 -3.43 -13.45 -5.21
C SER A 73 -3.96 -12.02 -5.13
N ALA A 74 -5.28 -11.86 -5.16
CA ALA A 74 -5.91 -10.54 -5.00
C ALA A 74 -5.45 -9.83 -3.71
N GLY A 75 -5.32 -10.58 -2.59
CA GLY A 75 -4.81 -10.02 -1.34
C GLY A 75 -3.33 -9.63 -1.37
N ALA A 76 -2.50 -10.36 -2.11
CA ALA A 76 -1.11 -9.95 -2.32
C ALA A 76 -1.03 -8.69 -3.20
N CYS A 77 -1.83 -8.58 -4.27
CA CYS A 77 -1.96 -7.34 -5.05
C CYS A 77 -2.42 -6.16 -4.19
N GLN A 78 -3.36 -6.38 -3.27
CA GLN A 78 -3.84 -5.33 -2.37
C GLN A 78 -2.74 -4.87 -1.41
N LYS A 79 -1.96 -5.80 -0.84
CA LYS A 79 -0.79 -5.46 -0.01
C LYS A 79 0.25 -4.66 -0.80
N VAL A 80 0.51 -5.02 -2.06
CA VAL A 80 1.43 -4.26 -2.94
C VAL A 80 0.91 -2.84 -3.16
N MET A 81 -0.38 -2.66 -3.46
CA MET A 81 -0.99 -1.34 -3.64
C MET A 81 -0.86 -0.48 -2.37
N LEU A 82 -1.14 -1.07 -1.21
CA LEU A 82 -0.98 -0.39 0.08
C LEU A 82 0.46 0.04 0.31
N VAL A 83 1.44 -0.82 0.02
CA VAL A 83 2.86 -0.46 0.08
C VAL A 83 3.16 0.71 -0.84
N MET A 84 2.80 0.64 -2.12
CA MET A 84 3.06 1.73 -3.08
C MET A 84 2.47 3.06 -2.62
N SER A 85 1.26 3.03 -2.05
CA SER A 85 0.60 4.25 -1.59
C SER A 85 1.20 4.85 -0.32
N THR A 86 1.84 4.05 0.53
CA THR A 86 2.30 4.47 1.87
C THR A 86 3.82 4.51 2.02
N ILE A 87 4.58 4.01 1.04
CA ILE A 87 6.05 3.91 1.10
C ILE A 87 6.73 5.27 1.20
N LEU A 88 6.11 6.32 0.66
CA LEU A 88 6.61 7.70 0.72
C LEU A 88 6.08 8.49 1.92
N GLN A 89 5.37 7.83 2.84
CA GLN A 89 4.80 8.44 4.04
C GLN A 89 3.99 9.70 3.72
N PRO A 90 2.89 9.57 2.94
CA PRO A 90 2.10 10.72 2.54
C PRO A 90 1.51 11.43 3.76
N LYS A 91 1.29 12.74 3.66
CA LYS A 91 0.57 13.50 4.69
C LYS A 91 -0.93 13.23 4.66
N VAL A 92 -1.47 12.94 3.47
CA VAL A 92 -2.88 12.61 3.27
C VAL A 92 -3.00 11.31 2.47
N LEU A 93 -3.80 10.38 2.97
CA LEU A 93 -4.13 9.13 2.30
C LEU A 93 -5.63 8.99 2.08
N ILE A 94 -6.01 8.77 0.84
CA ILE A 94 -7.39 8.43 0.46
C ILE A 94 -7.46 6.92 0.31
N ALA A 95 -8.25 6.26 1.15
CA ALA A 95 -8.41 4.81 1.17
C ALA A 95 -9.80 4.40 0.68
N ASP A 96 -9.87 3.89 -0.55
CA ASP A 96 -11.13 3.51 -1.20
C ASP A 96 -11.35 1.98 -1.19
N GLU A 97 -12.31 1.53 -0.36
CA GLU A 97 -12.77 0.14 -0.21
C GLU A 97 -11.64 -0.90 -0.13
N ILE A 98 -10.59 -0.57 0.61
CA ILE A 98 -9.28 -1.24 0.59
C ILE A 98 -9.29 -2.70 1.10
N THR A 99 -10.37 -3.15 1.73
CA THR A 99 -10.49 -4.47 2.36
C THR A 99 -11.54 -5.37 1.72
N ARG A 100 -12.42 -4.84 0.86
CA ARG A 100 -13.65 -5.55 0.44
C ARG A 100 -13.41 -6.89 -0.27
N SER A 101 -12.33 -6.99 -1.06
CA SER A 101 -12.00 -8.17 -1.86
C SER A 101 -11.21 -9.25 -1.09
N LEU A 102 -11.02 -9.07 0.22
CA LEU A 102 -10.13 -9.89 1.04
C LEU A 102 -10.88 -10.79 2.00
N ASP A 103 -10.27 -11.91 2.39
CA ASP A 103 -10.78 -12.76 3.47
C ASP A 103 -10.68 -12.04 4.83
N ILE A 104 -11.55 -12.43 5.76
CA ILE A 104 -11.70 -11.80 7.08
C ILE A 104 -10.37 -11.73 7.86
N ILE A 105 -9.51 -12.75 7.73
CA ILE A 105 -8.22 -12.78 8.43
C ILE A 105 -7.28 -11.74 7.83
N THR A 106 -7.17 -11.69 6.50
CA THR A 106 -6.34 -10.70 5.80
C THR A 106 -6.85 -9.27 6.03
N GLN A 107 -8.16 -9.05 6.06
CA GLN A 107 -8.76 -7.75 6.37
C GLN A 107 -8.33 -7.24 7.75
N ALA A 108 -8.40 -8.09 8.78
CA ALA A 108 -7.98 -7.74 10.13
C ALA A 108 -6.49 -7.40 10.20
N GLN A 109 -5.64 -8.18 9.51
CA GLN A 109 -4.19 -7.92 9.45
C GLN A 109 -3.87 -6.58 8.79
N ILE A 110 -4.52 -6.27 7.67
CA ILE A 110 -4.32 -5.02 6.95
C ILE A 110 -4.82 -3.83 7.77
N SER A 111 -6.00 -3.94 8.36
CA SER A 111 -6.60 -2.88 9.19
C SER A 111 -5.72 -2.58 10.40
N ASP A 112 -5.20 -3.61 11.07
CA ASP A 112 -4.28 -3.44 12.20
C ASP A 112 -2.93 -2.82 11.77
N HIS A 113 -2.37 -3.23 10.63
CA HIS A 113 -1.17 -2.61 10.09
C HIS A 113 -1.41 -1.12 9.79
N PHE A 114 -2.55 -0.80 9.18
CA PHE A 114 -2.93 0.55 8.81
C PHE A 114 -3.17 1.44 10.02
N ARG A 115 -3.90 0.94 11.02
CA ARG A 115 -4.11 1.60 12.31
C ARG A 115 -2.78 1.92 12.98
N ARG A 116 -1.84 0.96 13.02
CA ARG A 116 -0.50 1.17 13.60
C ARG A 116 0.31 2.21 12.82
N ARG A 117 0.12 2.30 11.51
CA ARG A 117 0.75 3.32 10.66
C ARG A 117 0.18 4.69 11.01
N ILE A 118 -1.15 4.85 10.96
CA ILE A 118 -1.86 6.09 11.33
C ILE A 118 -1.46 6.55 12.72
N SER A 119 -1.43 5.65 13.71
CA SER A 119 -1.09 6.03 15.09
C SER A 119 0.36 6.47 15.29
N LYS A 120 1.27 6.12 14.37
CA LYS A 120 2.71 6.40 14.47
C LYS A 120 3.17 7.56 13.59
N THR A 121 2.30 8.06 12.71
CA THR A 121 2.65 9.08 11.71
C THR A 121 1.59 10.17 11.69
N ASP A 122 1.96 11.40 11.37
CA ASP A 122 1.02 12.52 11.22
C ASP A 122 0.26 12.47 9.89
N ILE A 123 -0.30 11.30 9.56
CA ILE A 123 -1.07 11.07 8.34
C ILE A 123 -2.55 11.32 8.58
N SER A 124 -3.16 12.16 7.76
CA SER A 124 -4.61 12.32 7.69
C SER A 124 -5.20 11.32 6.71
N THR A 125 -6.22 10.57 7.11
CA THR A 125 -6.84 9.55 6.26
C THR A 125 -8.29 9.90 5.94
N LEU A 126 -8.65 9.87 4.65
CA LEU A 126 -10.03 9.84 4.20
C LEU A 126 -10.38 8.40 3.83
N LEU A 127 -11.27 7.77 4.59
CA LEU A 127 -11.71 6.41 4.36
C LEU A 127 -13.06 6.40 3.62
N LEU A 128 -13.11 5.69 2.51
CA LEU A 128 -14.35 5.38 1.79
C LEU A 128 -14.60 3.88 1.99
N THR A 129 -15.61 3.53 2.77
CA THR A 129 -15.99 2.13 2.96
C THR A 129 -17.45 1.98 3.34
N ASN A 130 -18.05 0.88 2.90
CA ASN A 130 -19.37 0.45 3.35
C ASN A 130 -19.31 -0.59 4.48
N ASP A 131 -18.13 -0.87 5.05
CA ASP A 131 -17.94 -1.82 6.16
C ASP A 131 -17.96 -1.09 7.53
N PRO A 132 -19.02 -1.26 8.34
CA PRO A 132 -19.10 -0.66 9.67
C PRO A 132 -18.00 -1.13 10.63
N GLY A 133 -17.48 -2.34 10.45
CA GLY A 133 -16.40 -2.89 11.26
C GLY A 133 -15.08 -2.18 11.01
N ILE A 134 -14.80 -1.78 9.76
CA ILE A 134 -13.62 -0.98 9.41
C ILE A 134 -13.79 0.45 9.92
N LEU A 135 -14.99 1.05 9.78
CA LEU A 135 -15.28 2.38 10.34
C LEU A 135 -15.04 2.41 11.85
N ALA A 136 -15.58 1.43 12.59
CA ALA A 136 -15.41 1.35 14.04
C ALA A 136 -13.95 1.15 14.49
N GLN A 137 -13.09 0.62 13.62
CA GLN A 137 -11.68 0.35 13.95
C GLN A 137 -10.74 1.52 13.60
N LEU A 138 -11.05 2.27 12.54
CA LEU A 138 -10.12 3.22 11.92
C LEU A 138 -10.61 4.67 11.91
N ALA A 139 -11.93 4.92 12.01
CA ALA A 139 -12.47 6.27 11.87
C ALA A 139 -12.57 6.98 13.22
N ASP A 140 -11.95 8.15 13.33
CA ASP A 140 -12.15 9.06 14.46
C ASP A 140 -13.47 9.85 14.31
N THR A 141 -13.94 10.04 13.08
CA THR A 141 -15.17 10.79 12.73
C THR A 141 -15.79 10.19 11.46
N VAL A 142 -17.13 10.23 11.37
CA VAL A 142 -17.94 9.72 10.26
C VAL A 142 -18.84 10.83 9.73
#